data_AF-A0A3B8IPP0-F1
#
_entry.id   AF-A0A3B8IPP0-F1
#
_cell.length_a   1.000
_cell.length_b   1.000
_cell.length_c   1.000
_cell.angle_alpha   90.00
_cell.angle_beta   90.00
_cell.angle_gamma   90.00
#
_symmetry.space_group_name_H-M   'P 1'
#
loop_
_entity.id
_entity.type
_entity.pdbx_description
1 polymer ?
#
loop_
_entity_poly.entity_id
_entity_poly.type
_entity_poly.pdbx_seq_one_letter_code
_entity_poly.pdbx_strand_id
1 'polypeptide(L)'
;MEAFALASSLEIGKLQPELDANLKLASYPVYEDGVLPGTVISVGQSAETSGLYPVRIWVNAAEFPKPLLVGMQGTAQITLNNRTLVQHAFYRLGEAITRIGDDLPGNSDEPR
;
A
#
# COMPACT_ATOMS: atom_id res chain seq x y z
N MET A 1 -17.19 7.20 1.56
CA MET A 1 -17.27 6.69 0.16
C MET A 1 -16.01 5.86 -0.09
N GLU A 2 -16.06 4.82 -0.92
CA GLU A 2 -14.88 4.01 -1.21
C GLU A 2 -14.21 4.43 -2.51
N ALA A 3 -12.88 4.48 -2.49
CA ALA A 3 -12.03 4.67 -3.65
C ALA A 3 -11.10 3.46 -3.80
N PHE A 4 -10.81 3.12 -5.06
CA PHE A 4 -9.93 2.01 -5.43
C PHE A 4 -8.65 2.56 -6.01
N ALA A 5 -7.52 2.19 -5.41
CA ALA A 5 -6.19 2.50 -5.90
C ALA A 5 -5.46 1.21 -6.27
N LEU A 6 -4.46 1.32 -7.14
CA LEU A 6 -3.61 0.21 -7.56
C LEU A 6 -2.17 0.52 -7.13
N ALA A 7 -1.53 -0.42 -6.44
CA ALA A 7 -0.16 -0.30 -5.96
C ALA A 7 0.75 -1.38 -6.57
N SER A 8 2.02 -1.05 -6.74
CA SER A 8 3.02 -2.00 -7.24
C SER A 8 3.47 -2.97 -6.13
N SER A 9 4.09 -4.09 -6.52
CA SER A 9 4.68 -5.06 -5.59
C SER A 9 5.77 -4.47 -4.68
N LEU A 10 6.46 -3.40 -5.08
CA LEU A 10 7.45 -2.71 -4.25
C LEU A 10 6.81 -1.91 -3.11
N GLU A 11 5.61 -1.39 -3.35
CA GLU A 11 4.89 -0.51 -2.42
C GLU A 11 3.98 -1.34 -1.50
N ILE A 12 3.37 -2.41 -2.03
CA ILE A 12 2.34 -3.17 -1.32
C ILE A 12 2.82 -3.74 0.01
N GLY A 13 4.08 -4.16 0.12
CA GLY A 13 4.65 -4.68 1.36
C GLY A 13 4.72 -3.66 2.51
N LYS A 14 4.63 -2.36 2.17
CA LYS A 14 4.65 -1.27 3.15
C LYS A 14 3.24 -0.79 3.51
N LEU A 15 2.22 -1.21 2.76
CA LEU A 15 0.85 -0.75 2.95
C LEU A 15 0.15 -1.63 3.97
N GLN A 16 -0.60 -1.01 4.86
CA GLN A 16 -1.45 -1.67 5.85
C GLN A 16 -2.75 -0.89 6.02
N PRO A 17 -3.81 -1.53 6.53
CA PRO A 17 -4.99 -0.81 6.99
C PRO A 17 -4.65 0.28 8.00
N GLU A 18 -5.53 1.27 8.12
CA GLU A 18 -5.43 2.42 9.04
C GLU A 18 -4.35 3.46 8.70
N LEU A 19 -3.65 3.31 7.57
CA LEU A 19 -2.77 4.37 7.07
C LEU A 19 -3.58 5.54 6.51
N ASP A 20 -3.11 6.75 6.78
CA ASP A 20 -3.65 7.97 6.21
C ASP A 20 -3.35 8.03 4.71
N ALA A 21 -4.34 8.48 3.94
CA ALA A 21 -4.25 8.64 2.50
C ALA A 21 -4.82 9.99 2.06
N ASN A 22 -4.21 10.57 1.04
CA ASN A 22 -4.68 11.78 0.38
C ASN A 22 -4.93 11.48 -1.09
N LEU A 23 -6.17 11.62 -1.54
CA LEU A 23 -6.55 11.39 -2.93
C LEU A 23 -6.61 12.72 -3.67
N LYS A 24 -5.76 12.88 -4.68
CA LYS A 24 -5.80 14.00 -5.60
C LYS A 24 -6.59 13.62 -6.86
N LEU A 25 -7.75 14.24 -7.06
CA LEU A 25 -8.58 13.97 -8.23
C LEU A 25 -8.07 14.72 -9.47
N ALA A 26 -7.96 14.02 -10.59
CA ALA A 26 -7.50 14.62 -11.85
C ALA A 26 -8.46 15.70 -12.37
N SER A 27 -9.76 15.55 -12.10
CA SER A 27 -10.81 16.50 -12.48
C SER A 27 -10.73 17.84 -11.74
N TYR A 28 -9.96 17.92 -10.64
CA TYR A 28 -9.80 19.11 -9.81
C TYR A 28 -8.31 19.42 -9.61
N PRO A 29 -7.61 19.96 -10.63
CA PRO A 29 -6.16 20.09 -10.63
C PRO A 29 -5.60 21.17 -9.68
N VAL A 30 -6.44 22.07 -9.17
CA VAL A 30 -6.04 23.16 -8.26
C VAL A 30 -5.71 22.58 -6.88
N TYR A 31 -4.52 22.89 -6.37
CA TYR A 31 -3.83 22.17 -5.28
C TYR A 31 -4.59 22.11 -3.93
N GLU A 32 -5.46 23.08 -3.62
CA GLU A 32 -6.18 23.11 -2.33
C GLU A 32 -7.60 22.52 -2.41
N ASP A 33 -8.23 22.52 -3.59
CA ASP A 33 -9.63 22.10 -3.78
C ASP A 33 -9.80 20.64 -4.23
N GLY A 34 -8.71 19.95 -4.53
CA GLY A 34 -8.71 18.66 -5.23
C GLY A 34 -8.21 17.48 -4.40
N VAL A 35 -7.84 17.71 -3.13
CA VAL A 35 -7.31 16.67 -2.24
C VAL A 35 -8.39 16.22 -1.27
N LEU A 36 -8.64 14.91 -1.25
CA LEU A 36 -9.56 14.28 -0.32
C LEU A 36 -8.78 13.47 0.71
N PRO A 37 -8.94 13.76 2.01
CA PRO A 37 -8.41 12.90 3.04
C PRO A 37 -9.18 11.57 3.06
N GLY A 38 -8.46 10.50 3.38
CA GLY A 38 -8.98 9.17 3.48
C GLY A 38 -8.08 8.26 4.32
N THR A 39 -8.56 7.04 4.51
CA THR A 39 -7.88 6.03 5.31
C THR A 39 -7.89 4.71 4.55
N VAL A 40 -6.75 4.03 4.49
CA VAL A 40 -6.65 2.70 3.90
C VAL A 40 -7.48 1.72 4.74
N ILE A 41 -8.43 1.03 4.11
CA ILE A 41 -9.29 0.05 4.78
C ILE A 41 -8.89 -1.39 4.47
N SER A 42 -8.33 -1.64 3.28
CA SER A 42 -7.83 -2.97 2.94
C SER A 42 -6.74 -2.92 1.88
N VAL A 43 -5.83 -3.86 1.98
CA VAL A 43 -4.74 -4.07 1.02
C VAL A 43 -4.92 -5.47 0.42
N GLY A 44 -5.04 -5.55 -0.89
CA GLY A 44 -5.20 -6.80 -1.61
C GLY A 44 -3.94 -7.68 -1.52
N GLN A 45 -4.13 -8.97 -1.33
CA GLN A 45 -3.04 -9.95 -1.20
C GLN A 45 -2.61 -10.56 -2.54
N SER A 46 -3.40 -10.35 -3.60
CA SER A 46 -3.14 -10.88 -4.94
C SER A 46 -3.15 -9.74 -5.94
N ALA A 47 -2.18 -9.78 -6.86
CA ALA A 47 -2.16 -8.87 -7.99
C ALA A 47 -3.32 -9.17 -8.94
N GLU A 48 -3.93 -8.12 -9.49
CA GLU A 48 -4.85 -8.23 -10.60
C GLU A 48 -4.09 -8.64 -11.88
N THR A 49 -4.81 -8.90 -12.98
CA THR A 49 -4.23 -9.26 -14.29
C THR A 49 -3.17 -8.26 -14.78
N SER A 50 -3.22 -7.03 -14.28
CA SER A 50 -2.26 -5.95 -14.55
C SER A 50 -0.92 -6.08 -13.80
N GLY A 51 -0.80 -7.00 -12.84
CA GLY A 51 0.35 -7.10 -11.94
C GLY A 51 0.33 -6.09 -10.78
N LEU A 52 -0.75 -5.31 -10.65
CA LEU A 52 -0.94 -4.34 -9.58
C LEU A 52 -1.88 -4.88 -8.50
N TYR A 53 -1.64 -4.47 -7.27
CA TYR A 53 -2.39 -4.90 -6.10
C TYR A 53 -3.48 -3.87 -5.77
N PRO A 54 -4.73 -4.30 -5.55
CA PRO A 54 -5.80 -3.38 -5.23
C PRO A 54 -5.68 -2.89 -3.79
N VAL A 55 -5.86 -1.59 -3.58
CA VAL A 55 -5.90 -0.95 -2.28
C VAL A 55 -7.23 -0.21 -2.18
N ARG A 56 -7.99 -0.51 -1.13
CA ARG A 56 -9.26 0.18 -0.87
C ARG A 56 -9.03 1.28 0.15
N ILE A 57 -9.55 2.45 -0.16
CA ILE A 57 -9.42 3.64 0.66
C ILE A 57 -10.83 4.16 0.97
N TRP A 58 -11.11 4.37 2.24
CA TRP A 58 -12.29 5.12 2.66
C TRP A 58 -11.98 6.61 2.56
N VAL A 59 -12.72 7.33 1.73
CA VAL A 59 -12.61 8.79 1.61
C VAL A 59 -13.73 9.49 2.38
N ASN A 60 -13.34 10.55 3.09
CA ASN A 60 -14.27 11.43 3.77
C ASN A 60 -14.86 12.43 2.77
N ALA A 61 -15.94 12.02 2.10
CA ALA A 61 -16.63 12.85 1.11
C ALA A 61 -17.29 14.11 1.71
N ALA A 62 -17.56 14.12 3.02
CA ALA A 62 -18.24 15.25 3.66
C ALA A 62 -17.36 16.50 3.74
N GLU A 63 -16.05 16.33 3.73
CA GLU A 63 -15.07 17.44 3.76
C GLU A 63 -14.77 17.98 2.35
N PHE A 64 -15.32 17.36 1.30
CA PHE A 64 -15.06 17.76 -0.07
C PHE A 64 -16.14 18.74 -0.58
N PRO A 65 -15.78 19.95 -1.04
CA PRO A 65 -16.74 21.00 -1.39
C PRO A 65 -17.47 20.76 -2.72
N LYS A 66 -17.15 19.70 -3.46
CA LYS A 66 -17.67 19.40 -4.79
C LYS A 66 -18.30 18.00 -4.85
N PRO A 67 -19.24 17.75 -5.76
CA PRO A 67 -19.80 16.42 -5.91
C PRO A 67 -18.72 15.43 -6.36
N LEU A 68 -18.64 14.30 -5.67
CA LEU A 68 -17.87 13.13 -6.08
C LEU A 68 -18.75 12.23 -6.93
N LEU A 69 -18.28 11.88 -8.11
CA LEU A 69 -18.98 10.99 -9.04
C LEU A 69 -18.22 9.68 -9.20
N VAL A 70 -18.97 8.59 -9.33
CA VAL A 70 -18.40 7.27 -9.65
C VAL A 70 -17.70 7.35 -11.00
N GLY A 71 -16.48 6.81 -11.07
CA GLY A 71 -15.65 6.83 -12.29
C GLY A 71 -14.64 7.98 -12.36
N MET A 72 -14.65 8.92 -11.39
CA MET A 72 -13.56 9.90 -11.27
C MET A 72 -12.22 9.20 -11.02
N GLN A 73 -11.17 9.70 -11.67
CA GLN A 73 -9.82 9.16 -11.57
C GLN A 73 -8.89 10.16 -10.86
N GLY A 74 -7.83 9.63 -10.26
CA GLY A 74 -6.87 10.43 -9.52
C GLY A 74 -5.68 9.62 -9.03
N THR A 75 -4.85 10.26 -8.22
CA THR A 75 -3.69 9.65 -7.58
C THR A 75 -3.88 9.63 -6.07
N ALA A 76 -3.63 8.48 -5.44
CA ALA A 76 -3.62 8.37 -3.98
C ALA A 76 -2.18 8.45 -3.46
N GLN A 77 -1.94 9.34 -2.51
CA GLN A 77 -0.71 9.40 -1.73
C GLN A 77 -0.98 8.80 -0.36
N ILE A 78 -0.32 7.70 -0.03
CA ILE A 78 -0.48 7.03 1.27
C ILE A 78 0.70 7.40 2.15
N THR A 79 0.41 7.94 3.33
CA THR A 79 1.42 8.35 4.30
C THR A 79 1.83 7.15 5.14
N LEU A 80 3.08 6.74 4.99
CA LEU A 80 3.66 5.68 5.81
C LEU A 80 4.11 6.27 7.15
N ASN A 81 3.73 5.64 8.26
CA ASN A 81 4.27 6.01 9.57
C ASN A 81 5.62 5.31 9.81
N ASN A 82 6.47 5.91 10.65
CA ASN A 82 7.82 5.37 10.95
C ASN A 82 7.77 3.93 11.50
N ARG A 83 6.72 3.57 12.25
CA ARG A 83 6.56 2.21 12.80
C ARG A 83 6.41 1.18 11.68
N THR A 84 5.57 1.46 10.68
CA THR A 84 5.37 0.61 9.50
C THR A 84 6.64 0.48 8.67
N LEU A 85 7.39 1.57 8.46
CA LEU A 85 8.66 1.54 7.74
C LEU A 85 9.70 0.67 8.45
N VAL A 86 9.82 0.80 9.78
CA VAL A 86 10.74 0.02 10.60
C VAL A 86 10.36 -1.46 10.60
N GLN A 87 9.08 -1.80 10.79
CA GLN A 87 8.60 -3.18 10.73
C GLN A 87 8.88 -3.84 9.38
N HIS A 88 8.60 -3.13 8.28
CA HIS A 88 8.88 -3.63 6.94
C HIS A 88 10.39 -3.84 6.70
N ALA A 89 11.24 -2.92 7.17
CA ALA A 89 12.69 -3.08 7.09
C ALA A 89 13.20 -4.32 7.85
N PHE A 90 12.68 -4.57 9.05
CA PHE A 90 13.04 -5.76 9.82
C PHE A 90 12.52 -7.06 9.20
N TYR A 91 11.31 -7.07 8.65
CA TYR A 91 10.77 -8.25 7.95
C TYR A 91 11.65 -8.62 6.75
N ARG A 92 12.02 -7.64 5.93
CA ARG A 92 12.90 -7.86 4.76
C ARG A 92 14.30 -8.34 5.16
N LEU A 93 14.82 -7.84 6.28
CA LEU A 93 16.10 -8.31 6.82
C LEU A 93 16.00 -9.75 7.32
N GLY A 94 14.91 -10.11 7.99
CA GLY A 94 14.61 -11.47 8.40
C GLY A 94 14.54 -12.43 7.20
N GLU A 95 13.75 -12.10 6.18
CA GLU A 95 13.67 -12.90 4.94
C GLU A 95 15.03 -13.08 4.26
N ALA A 96 15.85 -12.03 4.22
CA ALA A 96 17.19 -12.09 3.63
C ALA A 96 18.11 -13.02 4.44
N ILE A 97 18.07 -12.95 5.78
CA ILE A 97 18.86 -13.82 6.65
C ILE A 97 18.41 -15.27 6.53
N THR A 98 17.11 -15.53 6.49
CA THR A 98 16.57 -16.89 6.31
C THR A 98 16.99 -17.50 4.98
N ARG A 99 16.94 -16.73 3.88
CA ARG A 99 17.44 -17.20 2.57
C ARG A 99 18.93 -17.53 2.58
N ILE A 100 19.74 -16.71 3.25
CA ILE A 100 21.18 -17.01 3.42
C ILE A 100 21.35 -18.31 4.24
N GLY A 101 20.51 -18.53 5.25
CA GLY A 101 20.52 -19.75 6.06
C GLY A 101 20.18 -21.02 5.27
N ASP A 102 19.25 -20.94 4.33
CA ASP A 102 18.84 -22.07 3.46
C ASP A 102 19.89 -22.37 2.36
N ASP A 103 20.65 -21.36 1.92
CA ASP A 103 21.74 -21.50 0.94
C ASP A 103 23.08 -21.95 1.57
N LEU A 104 23.15 -22.11 2.89
CA LEU A 104 24.30 -22.72 3.54
C LEU A 104 24.25 -24.24 3.32
N PRO A 105 25.29 -24.85 2.73
CA PRO A 105 25.34 -26.30 2.57
C PRO A 105 25.25 -26.94 3.96
N GLY A 106 24.14 -27.62 4.22
CA GLY A 106 23.93 -28.40 5.42
C GLY A 106 25.09 -29.38 5.58
N ASN A 107 25.73 -29.33 6.74
CA ASN A 107 26.76 -30.28 7.13
C ASN A 107 26.11 -31.67 7.19
N SER A 108 26.27 -32.43 6.11
CA SER A 108 25.87 -33.83 6.00
C SER A 108 26.83 -34.68 6.82
N ASP A 109 26.72 -34.63 8.14
CA ASP A 109 27.33 -35.63 9.02
C ASP A 109 26.26 -36.64 9.43
N GLU A 110 26.05 -37.63 8.55
CA GLU A 110 25.51 -38.95 8.93
C GLU A 110 26.48 -39.62 9.91
N PRO A 111 26.05 -40.08 11.10
CA PRO A 111 26.80 -41.07 11.84
C PRO A 111 26.40 -42.48 11.37
N ARG A 112 27.36 -43.21 10.81
CA ARG A 112 27.35 -44.66 10.63
C ARG A 112 27.56 -45.40 11.95
#